data_AF-A0A0A1WK18-F1
#
_entry.id   AF-A0A0A1WK18-F1
#
_cell.length_a   1.000
_cell.length_b   1.000
_cell.length_c   1.000
_cell.angle_alpha   90.00
_cell.angle_beta   90.00
_cell.angle_gamma   90.00
#
_symmetry.space_group_name_H-M   'P 1'
#
loop_
_entity.id
_entity.type
_entity.pdbx_description
1 polymer ?
#
loop_
_entity_poly.entity_id
_entity_poly.type
_entity_poly.pdbx_seq_one_letter_code
_entity_poly.pdbx_strand_id
1 'polypeptide(L)'
;MLAGDLKNVQRWRKRTRYEEDSENDWNCGSWFEYLLIVILSTILLVGVLILTLFWILFYRDGFAWSDNPALQFNLHPTLMVAGFITLSGFSILLYRLCRCLKHIYVKLIHMFFHACAIPCVALGFLSVFDSHNLSEPPKVNFYSMHSWLGFITMGMFVLQFVVGFFSFLVLLCCENRTYKCRSIMVPIHASFGLVNFMLAIATCITGLVEYERQNAGNAVLSSRNSEIEHYIINSLGIVLVAIGIIVSVAVRRSNAPATAKVYVTERC
;
A
#
# COMPACT_ATOMS: atom_id res chain seq x y z
N MET A 1 34.41 27.99 -47.99
CA MET A 1 34.06 26.55 -47.89
C MET A 1 34.35 25.92 -46.52
N LEU A 2 35.25 26.49 -45.69
CA LEU A 2 35.68 25.90 -44.41
C LEU A 2 34.74 26.06 -43.19
N ALA A 3 33.76 26.97 -43.23
CA ALA A 3 32.86 27.22 -42.08
C ALA A 3 31.70 26.21 -41.94
N GLY A 4 31.34 25.50 -43.02
CA GLY A 4 30.30 24.48 -43.00
C GLY A 4 30.75 23.18 -42.31
N ASP A 5 32.04 22.87 -42.41
CA ASP A 5 32.61 21.61 -41.93
C ASP A 5 32.78 21.60 -40.40
N LEU A 6 33.18 22.73 -39.82
CA LEU A 6 33.26 22.92 -38.36
C LEU A 6 31.91 22.78 -37.65
N LYS A 7 30.82 23.24 -38.30
CA LYS A 7 29.45 23.07 -37.76
C LYS A 7 29.03 21.61 -37.78
N ASN A 8 29.41 20.87 -38.81
CA ASN A 8 29.12 19.44 -38.91
C ASN A 8 29.94 18.63 -37.90
N VAL A 9 31.23 18.92 -37.73
CA VAL A 9 32.07 18.26 -36.72
C VAL A 9 31.60 18.56 -35.30
N GLN A 10 31.20 19.81 -34.99
CA GLN A 10 30.62 20.14 -33.69
C GLN A 10 29.25 19.47 -33.47
N ARG A 11 28.41 19.36 -34.51
CA ARG A 11 27.12 18.68 -34.44
C ARG A 11 27.27 17.17 -34.28
N TRP A 12 28.23 16.56 -34.98
CA TRP A 12 28.61 15.15 -34.80
C TRP A 12 29.17 14.90 -33.41
N ARG A 13 30.08 15.76 -32.90
CA ARG A 13 30.63 15.66 -31.55
C ARG A 13 29.61 15.93 -30.44
N LYS A 14 28.59 16.76 -30.70
CA LYS A 14 27.43 16.91 -29.80
C LYS A 14 26.54 15.67 -29.84
N ARG A 15 26.30 15.11 -31.03
CA ARG A 15 25.46 13.94 -31.24
C ARG A 15 26.08 12.67 -30.64
N THR A 16 27.39 12.45 -30.81
CA THR A 16 28.11 11.35 -30.16
C THR A 16 28.20 11.52 -28.64
N ARG A 17 28.30 12.76 -28.13
CA ARG A 17 28.24 13.03 -26.68
C ARG A 17 26.85 12.80 -26.06
N TYR A 18 25.77 12.98 -26.83
CA TYR A 18 24.40 12.65 -26.42
C TYR A 18 24.06 11.16 -26.65
N GLU A 19 24.74 10.49 -27.58
CA GLU A 19 24.64 9.02 -27.77
C GLU A 19 25.53 8.25 -26.76
N GLU A 20 26.50 8.92 -26.12
CA GLU A 20 27.22 8.51 -24.90
C GLU A 20 26.51 8.99 -23.61
N ASP A 21 25.20 9.29 -23.65
CA ASP A 21 24.44 9.42 -22.40
C ASP A 21 24.36 8.04 -21.76
N SER A 22 25.06 7.91 -20.64
CA SER A 22 25.08 6.82 -19.67
C SER A 22 23.73 6.58 -18.98
N GLU A 23 22.60 6.75 -19.69
CA GLU A 23 21.24 6.51 -19.18
C GLU A 23 20.89 5.02 -19.02
N ASN A 24 21.79 4.09 -19.36
CA ASN A 24 21.61 2.65 -19.18
C ASN A 24 22.68 1.96 -18.31
N ASP A 25 23.63 2.70 -17.74
CA ASP A 25 24.61 2.12 -16.81
C ASP A 25 24.00 1.98 -15.42
N TRP A 26 23.07 1.04 -15.30
CA TRP A 26 22.67 0.52 -14.00
C TRP A 26 23.88 -0.14 -13.37
N ASN A 27 24.52 0.56 -12.43
CA ASN A 27 25.53 -0.03 -11.58
C ASN A 27 24.91 -1.26 -10.88
N CYS A 28 25.57 -2.43 -10.92
CA CYS A 28 25.05 -3.71 -10.40
C CYS A 28 24.41 -3.58 -9.00
N GLY A 29 24.99 -2.72 -8.15
CA GLY A 29 24.46 -2.39 -6.82
C GLY A 29 23.08 -1.74 -6.81
N SER A 30 22.75 -0.86 -7.77
CA SER A 30 21.44 -0.20 -7.86
C SER A 30 20.32 -1.19 -8.23
N TRP A 31 20.63 -2.16 -9.09
CA TRP A 31 19.68 -3.22 -9.46
C TRP A 31 19.44 -4.19 -8.31
N PHE A 32 20.51 -4.62 -7.64
CA PHE A 32 20.44 -5.49 -6.46
C PHE A 32 19.65 -4.83 -5.32
N GLU A 33 19.93 -3.57 -5.01
CA GLU A 33 19.22 -2.85 -3.96
C GLU A 33 17.74 -2.65 -4.27
N TYR A 34 17.40 -2.32 -5.51
CA TYR A 34 16.01 -2.22 -5.95
C TYR A 34 15.27 -3.56 -5.84
N LEU A 35 15.89 -4.65 -6.29
CA LEU A 35 15.34 -6.00 -6.19
C LEU A 35 15.10 -6.38 -4.71
N LEU A 36 16.08 -6.08 -3.85
CA LEU A 36 15.99 -6.31 -2.41
C LEU A 36 14.80 -5.58 -1.80
N ILE A 37 14.65 -4.26 -2.05
CA ILE A 37 13.55 -3.46 -1.50
C ILE A 37 12.18 -4.02 -1.92
N VAL A 38 12.02 -4.38 -3.19
CA VAL A 38 10.74 -4.87 -3.72
C VAL A 38 10.41 -6.27 -3.20
N ILE A 39 11.38 -7.18 -3.17
CA ILE A 39 11.20 -8.53 -2.62
C ILE A 39 10.89 -8.45 -1.13
N LEU A 40 11.68 -7.68 -0.37
CA LEU A 40 11.49 -7.53 1.07
C LEU A 40 10.11 -6.92 1.38
N SER A 41 9.69 -5.88 0.65
CA SER A 41 8.35 -5.30 0.81
C SER A 41 7.27 -6.35 0.59
N THR A 42 7.40 -7.16 -0.47
CA THR A 42 6.44 -8.21 -0.82
C THR A 42 6.36 -9.29 0.27
N ILE A 43 7.52 -9.74 0.77
CA ILE A 43 7.58 -10.72 1.87
C ILE A 43 6.91 -10.17 3.11
N LEU A 44 7.18 -8.92 3.49
CA LEU A 44 6.59 -8.32 4.68
C LEU A 44 5.07 -8.11 4.55
N LEU A 45 4.59 -7.67 3.38
CA LEU A 45 3.15 -7.47 3.12
C LEU A 45 2.34 -8.78 3.19
N VAL A 46 2.92 -9.89 2.74
CA VAL A 46 2.31 -11.22 2.89
C VAL A 46 2.48 -11.73 4.33
N GLY A 47 3.68 -11.55 4.89
CA GLY A 47 4.04 -12.00 6.23
C GLY A 47 3.14 -11.39 7.31
N VAL A 48 2.81 -10.09 7.23
CA VAL A 48 1.92 -9.45 8.21
C VAL A 48 0.51 -10.02 8.17
N LEU A 49 -0.01 -10.36 6.98
CA LEU A 49 -1.32 -10.99 6.83
C LEU A 49 -1.30 -12.42 7.38
N ILE A 50 -0.29 -13.21 7.03
CA ILE A 50 -0.12 -14.58 7.55
C ILE A 50 0.00 -14.57 9.06
N LEU A 51 0.80 -13.65 9.62
CA LEU A 51 0.98 -13.54 11.07
C LEU A 51 -0.32 -13.10 11.77
N THR A 52 -1.12 -12.22 11.15
CA THR A 52 -2.44 -11.83 11.66
C THR A 52 -3.41 -13.00 11.64
N LEU A 53 -3.44 -13.79 10.55
CA LEU A 53 -4.26 -14.99 10.47
C LEU A 53 -3.82 -16.05 11.49
N PHE A 54 -2.51 -16.26 11.64
CA PHE A 54 -1.96 -17.17 12.64
C PHE A 54 -2.37 -16.76 14.05
N TRP A 55 -2.23 -15.47 14.38
CA TRP A 55 -2.67 -14.93 15.66
C TRP A 55 -4.15 -15.23 15.92
N ILE A 56 -5.02 -14.86 14.99
CA ILE A 56 -6.47 -15.01 15.18
C ILE A 56 -6.92 -16.47 15.23
N LEU A 57 -6.43 -17.31 14.33
CA LEU A 57 -6.86 -18.72 14.24
C LEU A 57 -6.37 -19.56 15.42
N PHE A 58 -5.15 -19.30 15.93
CA PHE A 58 -4.54 -20.14 16.97
C PHE A 58 -4.73 -19.61 18.39
N TYR A 59 -4.92 -18.29 18.57
CA TYR A 59 -5.02 -17.68 19.90
C TYR A 59 -6.39 -17.08 20.19
N ARG A 60 -7.26 -16.90 19.18
CA ARG A 60 -8.57 -16.26 19.34
C ARG A 60 -9.72 -17.04 18.69
N ASP A 61 -9.54 -18.34 18.53
CA ASP A 61 -10.59 -19.30 18.11
C ASP A 61 -11.24 -19.01 16.74
N GLY A 62 -10.61 -18.17 15.91
CA GLY A 62 -11.02 -17.93 14.53
C GLY A 62 -12.12 -16.88 14.37
N PHE A 63 -13.16 -17.20 13.60
CA PHE A 63 -14.12 -16.22 13.08
C PHE A 63 -15.57 -16.66 13.27
N ALA A 64 -16.44 -15.72 13.58
CA ALA A 64 -17.89 -15.84 13.46
C ALA A 64 -18.47 -14.53 12.92
N TRP A 65 -19.74 -14.56 12.52
CA TRP A 65 -20.48 -13.33 12.25
C TRP A 65 -21.24 -12.91 13.52
N SER A 66 -22.53 -12.59 13.44
CA SER A 66 -23.34 -12.07 14.55
C SER A 66 -23.57 -13.04 15.71
N ASP A 67 -23.30 -14.34 15.54
CA ASP A 67 -23.58 -15.36 16.57
C ASP A 67 -22.65 -15.25 17.79
N ASN A 68 -21.45 -14.70 17.61
CA ASN A 68 -20.49 -14.51 18.69
C ASN A 68 -19.74 -13.18 18.51
N PRO A 69 -20.07 -12.14 19.31
CA PRO A 69 -19.48 -10.81 19.18
C PRO A 69 -17.95 -10.81 19.32
N ALA A 70 -17.37 -11.70 20.13
CA ALA A 70 -15.92 -11.77 20.30
C ALA A 70 -15.22 -12.33 19.04
N LEU A 71 -15.77 -13.39 18.44
CA LEU A 71 -15.23 -13.95 17.19
C LEU A 71 -15.55 -13.07 15.98
N GLN A 72 -16.63 -12.28 16.04
CA GLN A 72 -16.92 -11.25 15.04
C GLN A 72 -15.89 -10.13 15.06
N PHE A 73 -15.43 -9.74 16.25
CA PHE A 73 -14.36 -8.75 16.38
C PHE A 73 -13.09 -9.19 15.64
N ASN A 74 -12.75 -10.49 15.65
CA ASN A 74 -11.54 -11.01 14.99
C ASN A 74 -11.51 -10.78 13.47
N LEU A 75 -12.67 -10.60 12.83
CA LEU A 75 -12.75 -10.18 11.42
C LEU A 75 -12.18 -8.78 11.21
N HIS A 76 -12.26 -7.89 12.20
CA HIS A 76 -11.79 -6.52 12.11
C HIS A 76 -10.28 -6.43 11.85
N PRO A 77 -9.38 -6.89 12.74
CA PRO A 77 -7.94 -6.79 12.49
C PRO A 77 -7.53 -7.57 11.22
N THR A 78 -8.15 -8.72 10.97
CA THR A 78 -7.85 -9.55 9.78
C THR A 78 -8.17 -8.82 8.48
N LEU A 79 -9.39 -8.29 8.35
CA LEU A 79 -9.83 -7.62 7.14
C LEU A 79 -9.19 -6.24 6.97
N MET A 80 -8.90 -5.53 8.07
CA MET A 80 -8.16 -4.26 8.02
C MET A 80 -6.72 -4.47 7.55
N VAL A 81 -6.00 -5.48 8.06
CA VAL A 81 -4.66 -5.83 7.57
C VAL A 81 -4.72 -6.30 6.11
N ALA A 82 -5.67 -7.16 5.74
CA ALA A 82 -5.82 -7.62 4.37
C ALA A 82 -6.09 -6.46 3.38
N GLY A 83 -7.03 -5.58 3.70
CA GLY A 83 -7.44 -4.47 2.82
C GLY A 83 -6.46 -3.31 2.81
N PHE A 84 -6.25 -2.68 3.98
CA PHE A 84 -5.45 -1.46 4.07
C PHE A 84 -3.95 -1.68 4.01
N ILE A 85 -3.45 -2.83 4.47
CA ILE A 85 -2.01 -3.08 4.53
C ILE A 85 -1.59 -3.90 3.32
N THR A 86 -2.10 -5.13 3.19
CA THR A 86 -1.62 -6.06 2.16
C THR A 86 -2.08 -5.67 0.76
N LEU A 87 -3.39 -5.61 0.48
CA LEU A 87 -3.90 -5.30 -0.85
C LEU A 87 -3.51 -3.88 -1.30
N SER A 88 -3.67 -2.90 -0.42
CA SER A 88 -3.29 -1.51 -0.74
C SER A 88 -1.78 -1.32 -0.83
N GLY A 89 -0.97 -2.00 0.00
CA GLY A 89 0.49 -1.97 -0.10
C GLY A 89 1.00 -2.57 -1.41
N PHE A 90 0.45 -3.72 -1.82
CA PHE A 90 0.72 -4.29 -3.14
C PHE A 90 0.36 -3.31 -4.25
N SER A 91 -0.83 -2.72 -4.17
CA SER A 91 -1.32 -1.74 -5.15
C SER A 91 -0.37 -0.56 -5.33
N ILE A 92 0.15 -0.01 -4.23
CA ILE A 92 1.12 1.10 -4.23
C ILE A 92 2.45 0.68 -4.90
N LEU A 93 2.87 -0.58 -4.72
CA LEU A 93 4.09 -1.12 -5.30
C LEU A 93 3.95 -1.60 -6.75
N LEU A 94 2.74 -1.73 -7.31
CA LEU A 94 2.52 -2.30 -8.65
C LEU A 94 3.30 -1.61 -9.77
N TYR A 95 3.39 -0.27 -9.75
CA TYR A 95 4.17 0.47 -10.74
C TYR A 95 5.68 0.20 -10.66
N ARG A 96 6.15 -0.35 -9.53
CA ARG A 96 7.51 -0.87 -9.38
C ARG A 96 7.56 -2.36 -9.74
N LEU A 97 6.60 -3.19 -9.33
CA LEU A 97 6.60 -4.63 -9.61
C LEU A 97 6.43 -4.96 -11.11
N CYS A 98 5.54 -4.24 -11.79
CA CYS A 98 5.08 -4.56 -13.14
C CYS A 98 5.66 -3.64 -14.23
N ARG A 99 6.98 -3.40 -14.22
CA ARG A 99 7.64 -2.49 -15.18
C ARG A 99 7.54 -2.92 -16.64
N CYS A 100 7.44 -4.24 -16.89
CA CYS A 100 7.36 -4.79 -18.24
C CYS A 100 5.95 -4.73 -18.84
N LEU A 101 4.93 -4.36 -18.06
CA LEU A 101 3.55 -4.26 -18.52
C LEU A 101 3.27 -2.88 -19.09
N LYS A 102 2.34 -2.82 -20.05
CA LYS A 102 1.83 -1.53 -20.54
C LYS A 102 1.22 -0.75 -19.37
N HIS A 103 1.46 0.56 -19.33
CA HIS A 103 1.03 1.43 -18.23
C HIS A 103 -0.48 1.39 -17.96
N ILE A 104 -1.30 1.12 -18.99
CA ILE A 104 -2.75 0.93 -18.82
C ILE A 104 -3.08 -0.32 -18.01
N TYR A 105 -2.38 -1.44 -18.21
CA TYR A 105 -2.61 -2.66 -17.44
C TYR A 105 -2.22 -2.48 -15.99
N VAL A 106 -1.07 -1.85 -15.72
CA VAL A 106 -0.63 -1.56 -14.34
C VAL A 106 -1.67 -0.70 -13.62
N LYS A 107 -2.25 0.29 -14.31
CA LYS A 107 -3.30 1.14 -13.75
C LYS A 107 -4.59 0.37 -13.44
N LEU A 108 -5.01 -0.53 -14.33
CA LEU A 108 -6.20 -1.36 -14.10
C LEU A 108 -5.99 -2.33 -12.94
N ILE A 109 -4.81 -2.94 -12.82
CA ILE A 109 -4.45 -3.82 -11.70
C ILE A 109 -4.40 -3.00 -10.40
N HIS A 110 -3.82 -1.81 -10.41
CA HIS A 110 -3.81 -0.90 -9.25
C HIS A 110 -5.22 -0.54 -8.77
N MET A 111 -6.11 -0.19 -9.69
CA MET A 111 -7.52 0.02 -9.36
C MET A 111 -8.15 -1.24 -8.80
N PHE A 112 -7.91 -2.40 -9.42
CA PHE A 112 -8.49 -3.68 -8.98
C PHE A 112 -8.09 -4.04 -7.55
N PHE A 113 -6.81 -3.91 -7.19
CA PHE A 113 -6.36 -4.19 -5.81
C PHE A 113 -7.02 -3.26 -4.78
N HIS A 114 -7.12 -1.96 -5.08
CA HIS A 114 -7.85 -1.04 -4.19
C HIS A 114 -9.36 -1.32 -4.17
N ALA A 115 -9.96 -1.72 -5.30
CA ALA A 115 -11.36 -2.11 -5.35
C ALA A 115 -11.64 -3.36 -4.51
N CYS A 116 -10.73 -4.33 -4.48
CA CYS A 116 -10.80 -5.49 -3.58
C CYS A 116 -10.58 -5.12 -2.11
N ALA A 117 -9.80 -4.08 -1.82
CA ALA A 117 -9.60 -3.61 -0.45
C ALA A 117 -10.86 -2.95 0.14
N ILE A 118 -11.71 -2.31 -0.69
CA ILE A 118 -12.96 -1.67 -0.24
C ILE A 118 -13.88 -2.63 0.53
N PRO A 119 -14.29 -3.81 0.01
CA PRO A 119 -15.15 -4.72 0.75
C PRO A 119 -14.46 -5.27 2.01
N CYS A 120 -13.14 -5.51 2.00
CA CYS A 120 -12.43 -5.90 3.21
C CYS A 120 -12.56 -4.84 4.32
N VAL A 121 -12.28 -3.58 3.99
CA VAL A 121 -12.37 -2.47 4.95
C VAL A 121 -13.80 -2.25 5.42
N ALA A 122 -14.79 -2.31 4.52
CA ALA A 122 -16.19 -2.15 4.86
C ALA A 122 -16.66 -3.26 5.81
N LEU A 123 -16.39 -4.52 5.48
CA LEU A 123 -16.77 -5.66 6.32
C LEU A 123 -16.03 -5.67 7.65
N GLY A 124 -14.74 -5.32 7.68
CA GLY A 124 -13.98 -5.20 8.92
C GLY A 124 -14.48 -4.06 9.82
N PHE A 125 -14.97 -2.95 9.25
CA PHE A 125 -15.59 -1.88 10.03
C PHE A 125 -16.95 -2.32 10.58
N LEU A 126 -17.79 -2.94 9.75
CA LEU A 126 -19.08 -3.46 10.17
C LEU A 126 -18.94 -4.50 11.28
N SER A 127 -17.94 -5.38 11.20
CA SER A 127 -17.75 -6.44 12.19
C SER A 127 -17.39 -5.92 13.58
N VAL A 128 -16.57 -4.87 13.69
CA VAL A 128 -16.27 -4.23 15.00
C VAL A 128 -17.46 -3.43 15.53
N PHE A 129 -18.17 -2.72 14.64
CA PHE A 129 -19.32 -1.92 15.05
C PHE A 129 -20.45 -2.80 15.59
N ASP A 130 -20.74 -3.90 14.90
CA ASP A 130 -21.75 -4.87 15.31
C ASP A 130 -21.31 -5.64 16.57
N SER A 131 -20.06 -6.09 16.63
CA SER A 131 -19.47 -6.71 17.83
C SER A 131 -19.61 -5.84 19.08
N HIS A 132 -19.37 -4.53 18.97
CA HIS A 132 -19.53 -3.60 20.09
C HIS A 132 -20.98 -3.48 20.56
N ASN A 133 -21.92 -3.40 19.62
CA ASN A 133 -23.34 -3.25 19.93
C ASN A 133 -23.97 -4.54 20.49
N LEU A 134 -23.51 -5.70 20.02
CA LEU A 134 -23.98 -7.02 20.46
C LEU A 134 -23.24 -7.55 21.70
N SER A 135 -22.18 -6.88 22.16
CA SER A 135 -21.49 -7.23 23.41
C SER A 135 -22.40 -6.99 24.61
N GLU A 136 -22.23 -7.78 25.67
CA GLU A 136 -22.97 -7.63 26.93
C GLU A 136 -22.00 -7.36 28.10
N PRO A 137 -21.98 -6.14 28.67
CA PRO A 137 -22.73 -4.95 28.24
C PRO A 137 -22.18 -4.35 26.92
N PRO A 138 -22.97 -3.53 26.19
CA PRO A 138 -22.53 -2.91 24.94
C PRO A 138 -21.29 -2.04 25.12
N LYS A 139 -20.35 -2.14 24.16
CA LYS A 139 -19.13 -1.33 24.15
C LYS A 139 -19.38 0.01 23.48
N VAL A 140 -18.76 1.06 24.01
CA VAL A 140 -18.89 2.42 23.46
C VAL A 140 -18.14 2.52 22.12
N ASN A 141 -18.82 3.04 21.10
CA ASN A 141 -18.23 3.29 19.78
C ASN A 141 -17.55 4.66 19.69
N PHE A 142 -16.54 4.78 18.83
CA PHE A 142 -15.86 6.04 18.45
C PHE A 142 -15.24 6.87 19.60
N TYR A 143 -14.89 6.24 20.72
CA TYR A 143 -14.28 6.94 21.87
C TYR A 143 -12.74 6.93 21.84
N SER A 144 -12.11 6.03 21.09
CA SER A 144 -10.67 5.80 21.12
C SER A 144 -9.92 6.55 20.01
N MET A 145 -8.64 6.85 20.22
CA MET A 145 -7.79 7.44 19.17
C MET A 145 -7.70 6.57 17.91
N HIS A 146 -7.67 5.25 18.10
CA HIS A 146 -7.70 4.29 16.99
C HIS A 146 -8.95 4.49 16.11
N SER A 147 -10.13 4.61 16.72
CA SER A 147 -11.39 4.77 15.97
C SER A 147 -11.46 6.07 15.16
N TRP A 148 -10.92 7.18 15.68
CA TRP A 148 -10.86 8.45 14.96
C TRP A 148 -9.86 8.42 13.80
N LEU A 149 -8.67 7.85 14.01
CA LEU A 149 -7.69 7.64 12.94
C LEU A 149 -8.23 6.71 11.85
N GLY A 150 -8.93 5.64 12.26
CA GLY A 150 -9.57 4.71 11.34
C GLY A 150 -10.65 5.37 10.48
N PHE A 151 -11.51 6.19 11.09
CA PHE A 151 -12.55 6.92 10.35
C PHE A 151 -11.95 7.87 9.30
N ILE A 152 -10.91 8.63 9.67
CA ILE A 152 -10.18 9.51 8.73
C ILE A 152 -9.53 8.69 7.62
N THR A 153 -8.87 7.58 7.95
CA THR A 153 -8.23 6.68 6.97
C THR A 153 -9.24 6.12 5.97
N MET A 154 -10.39 5.64 6.44
CA MET A 154 -11.46 5.14 5.59
C MET A 154 -12.01 6.23 4.66
N GLY A 155 -12.28 7.43 5.18
CA GLY A 155 -12.75 8.56 4.40
C GLY A 155 -11.74 9.00 3.33
N MET A 156 -10.47 9.12 3.71
CA MET A 156 -9.38 9.45 2.79
C MET A 156 -9.17 8.35 1.74
N PHE A 157 -9.31 7.07 2.10
CA PHE A 157 -9.19 5.96 1.17
C PHE A 157 -10.26 5.99 0.08
N VAL A 158 -11.53 6.15 0.47
CA VAL A 158 -12.64 6.25 -0.48
C VAL A 158 -12.48 7.47 -1.38
N LEU A 159 -12.11 8.62 -0.80
CA LEU A 159 -11.85 9.84 -1.57
C LEU A 159 -10.73 9.63 -2.59
N GLN A 160 -9.62 8.99 -2.19
CA GLN A 160 -8.50 8.68 -3.10
C GLN A 160 -8.93 7.72 -4.21
N PHE A 161 -9.74 6.71 -3.91
CA PHE A 161 -10.26 5.79 -4.92
C PHE A 161 -11.14 6.51 -5.94
N VAL A 162 -12.09 7.32 -5.49
CA VAL A 162 -13.01 8.09 -6.36
C VAL A 162 -12.22 9.08 -7.22
N VAL A 163 -11.37 9.90 -6.61
CA VAL A 163 -10.54 10.89 -7.34
C VAL A 163 -9.61 10.19 -8.33
N GLY A 164 -9.00 9.06 -7.94
CA GLY A 164 -8.13 8.27 -8.81
C GLY A 164 -8.88 7.67 -10.00
N PHE A 165 -10.07 7.10 -9.77
CA PHE A 165 -10.92 6.54 -10.81
C PHE A 165 -11.32 7.60 -11.85
N PHE A 166 -11.86 8.74 -11.41
CA PHE A 166 -12.25 9.79 -12.34
C PHE A 166 -11.05 10.41 -13.06
N SER A 167 -10.01 10.78 -12.32
CA SER A 167 -8.85 11.48 -12.89
C SER A 167 -8.04 10.60 -13.84
N PHE A 168 -7.85 9.33 -13.51
CA PHE A 168 -6.90 8.47 -14.23
C PHE A 168 -7.54 7.39 -15.09
N LEU A 169 -8.85 7.17 -15.03
CA LEU A 169 -9.59 6.27 -15.94
C LEU A 169 -10.62 7.02 -16.79
N VAL A 170 -11.59 7.70 -16.17
CA VAL A 170 -12.67 8.36 -16.92
C VAL A 170 -12.14 9.48 -17.83
N LEU A 171 -11.24 10.33 -17.32
CA LEU A 171 -10.67 11.43 -18.10
C LEU A 171 -9.72 10.97 -19.23
N LEU A 172 -9.33 9.69 -19.32
CA LEU A 172 -8.59 9.18 -20.49
C LEU A 172 -9.44 9.21 -21.76
N CYS A 173 -10.77 9.10 -21.66
CA CYS A 173 -11.65 9.15 -22.82
C CYS A 173 -11.58 10.49 -23.58
N CYS A 174 -11.07 11.56 -22.96
CA CYS A 174 -10.93 12.90 -23.54
C CYS A 174 -9.49 13.44 -23.42
N GLU A 175 -8.49 12.58 -23.73
CA GLU A 175 -7.07 12.80 -23.43
C GLU A 175 -6.51 14.19 -23.82
N ASN A 176 -6.84 14.68 -25.02
CA ASN A 176 -6.32 15.96 -25.53
C ASN A 176 -6.78 17.19 -24.73
N ARG A 177 -7.94 17.12 -24.05
CA ARG A 177 -8.51 18.24 -23.28
C ARG A 177 -8.16 18.15 -21.79
N THR A 178 -7.95 16.95 -21.27
CA THR A 178 -7.82 16.69 -19.82
C THR A 178 -6.39 16.50 -19.35
N TYR A 179 -5.42 16.43 -20.27
CA TYR A 179 -4.00 16.19 -19.96
C TYR A 179 -3.45 17.09 -18.85
N LYS A 180 -3.67 18.41 -18.92
CA LYS A 180 -3.17 19.37 -17.91
C LYS A 180 -3.74 19.11 -16.51
N CYS A 181 -5.02 18.77 -16.42
CA CYS A 181 -5.65 18.43 -15.15
C CYS A 181 -5.06 17.13 -14.59
N ARG A 182 -4.94 16.10 -15.44
CA ARG A 182 -4.34 14.81 -15.08
C ARG A 182 -2.90 14.96 -14.57
N SER A 183 -2.07 15.76 -15.24
CA SER A 183 -0.66 15.93 -14.85
C SER A 183 -0.50 16.60 -13.49
N ILE A 184 -1.40 17.51 -13.11
CA ILE A 184 -1.41 18.15 -11.78
C ILE A 184 -1.87 17.16 -10.71
N MET A 185 -2.82 16.28 -11.04
CA MET A 185 -3.38 15.31 -10.09
C MET A 185 -2.43 14.16 -9.74
N VAL A 186 -1.50 13.79 -10.63
CA VAL A 186 -0.54 12.67 -10.38
C VAL A 186 0.23 12.83 -9.07
N PRO A 187 0.98 13.93 -8.83
CA PRO A 187 1.74 14.08 -7.59
C PRO A 187 0.84 14.16 -6.35
N ILE A 188 -0.32 14.81 -6.47
CA ILE A 188 -1.30 14.92 -5.37
C ILE A 188 -1.79 13.52 -4.97
N HIS A 189 -2.27 12.74 -5.94
CA HIS A 189 -2.77 11.38 -5.69
C HIS A 189 -1.68 10.47 -5.11
N ALA A 190 -0.46 10.53 -5.65
CA ALA A 190 0.65 9.73 -5.13
C ALA A 190 1.02 10.10 -3.69
N SER A 191 1.10 11.41 -3.38
CA SER A 191 1.41 11.87 -2.02
C SER A 191 0.32 11.51 -1.02
N PHE A 192 -0.95 11.80 -1.33
CA PHE A 192 -2.05 11.47 -0.43
C PHE A 192 -2.29 9.96 -0.31
N GLY A 193 -2.04 9.18 -1.36
CA GLY A 193 -2.05 7.72 -1.29
C GLY A 193 -1.02 7.18 -0.29
N LEU A 194 0.21 7.71 -0.31
CA LEU A 194 1.24 7.32 0.65
C LEU A 194 0.90 7.79 2.07
N VAL A 195 0.40 9.02 2.24
CA VAL A 195 -0.06 9.52 3.56
C VAL A 195 -1.16 8.64 4.12
N ASN A 196 -2.14 8.25 3.30
CA ASN A 196 -3.23 7.38 3.71
C ASN A 196 -2.74 5.98 4.12
N PHE A 197 -1.74 5.43 3.41
CA PHE A 197 -1.10 4.17 3.78
C PHE A 197 -0.38 4.24 5.12
N MET A 198 0.34 5.35 5.39
CA MET A 198 0.98 5.56 6.70
C MET A 198 -0.05 5.77 7.82
N LEU A 199 -1.18 6.44 7.53
CA LEU A 199 -2.28 6.59 8.46
C LEU A 199 -2.95 5.25 8.78
N ALA A 200 -3.10 4.37 7.79
CA ALA A 200 -3.56 3.00 8.01
C ALA A 200 -2.61 2.20 8.91
N ILE A 201 -1.30 2.30 8.70
CA ILE A 201 -0.31 1.66 9.58
C ILE A 201 -0.41 2.20 11.02
N ALA A 202 -0.49 3.52 11.19
CA ALA A 202 -0.66 4.13 12.51
C ALA A 202 -1.98 3.70 13.17
N THR A 203 -3.05 3.58 12.40
CA THR A 203 -4.35 3.07 12.85
C THR A 203 -4.25 1.62 13.29
N CYS A 204 -3.60 0.74 12.51
CA CYS A 204 -3.39 -0.65 12.92
C CYS A 204 -2.57 -0.75 14.20
N ILE A 205 -1.47 -0.01 14.33
CA ILE A 205 -0.63 -0.02 15.55
C ILE A 205 -1.43 0.44 16.77
N THR A 206 -2.17 1.55 16.66
CA THR A 206 -3.03 2.02 17.77
C THR A 206 -4.14 1.02 18.10
N GLY A 207 -4.66 0.29 17.12
CA GLY A 207 -5.64 -0.78 17.33
C GLY A 207 -5.06 -2.00 18.05
N LEU A 208 -3.83 -2.41 17.70
CA LEU A 208 -3.11 -3.49 18.40
C LEU A 208 -2.84 -3.11 19.87
N VAL A 209 -2.39 -1.88 20.14
CA VAL A 209 -2.17 -1.38 21.50
C VAL A 209 -3.47 -1.31 22.29
N GLU A 210 -4.56 -0.84 21.67
CA GLU A 210 -5.88 -0.81 22.31
C GLU A 210 -6.39 -2.22 22.63
N TYR A 211 -6.22 -3.16 21.70
CA TYR A 211 -6.58 -4.56 21.91
C TYR A 211 -5.84 -5.17 23.11
N GLU A 212 -4.53 -4.97 23.19
CA GLU A 212 -3.70 -5.46 24.29
C GLU A 212 -4.18 -4.88 25.63
N ARG A 213 -4.42 -3.57 25.67
CA ARG A 213 -4.93 -2.88 26.86
C ARG A 213 -6.29 -3.41 27.31
N GLN A 214 -7.19 -3.71 26.37
CA GLN A 214 -8.53 -4.22 26.67
C GLN A 214 -8.51 -5.70 27.09
N ASN A 215 -7.52 -6.47 26.66
CA ASN A 215 -7.36 -7.88 27.01
C ASN A 215 -6.41 -8.13 28.18
N ALA A 216 -5.71 -7.10 28.66
CA ALA A 216 -4.81 -7.21 29.81
C ALA A 216 -5.57 -7.71 31.06
N GLY A 217 -5.15 -8.85 31.59
CA GLY A 217 -5.77 -9.48 32.77
C GLY A 217 -7.02 -10.32 32.49
N ASN A 218 -7.45 -10.45 31.23
CA ASN A 218 -8.53 -11.39 30.87
C ASN A 218 -7.98 -12.82 30.85
N ALA A 219 -8.50 -13.67 31.74
CA ALA A 219 -8.07 -15.07 31.88
C ALA A 219 -8.67 -16.03 30.82
N VAL A 220 -8.89 -15.55 29.59
CA VAL A 220 -9.39 -16.38 28.48
C VAL A 220 -8.36 -17.44 28.08
N LEU A 221 -7.09 -17.08 28.16
CA LEU A 221 -5.97 -17.87 27.70
C LEU A 221 -5.05 -18.23 28.88
N SER A 222 -4.37 -19.39 28.80
CA SER A 222 -3.35 -19.75 29.80
C SER A 222 -2.24 -18.70 29.85
N SER A 223 -1.60 -18.49 31.02
CA SER A 223 -0.53 -17.49 31.20
C SER A 223 0.53 -17.58 30.10
N ARG A 224 1.00 -18.80 29.79
CA ARG A 224 2.01 -19.03 28.75
C ARG A 224 1.53 -18.63 27.37
N ASN A 225 0.30 -18.99 27.00
CA ASN A 225 -0.21 -18.66 25.68
C ASN A 225 -0.50 -17.15 25.56
N SER A 226 -0.93 -16.49 26.65
CA SER A 226 -1.07 -15.03 26.69
C SER A 226 0.25 -14.33 26.43
N GLU A 227 1.33 -14.76 27.09
CA GLU A 227 2.68 -14.24 26.84
C GLU A 227 3.10 -14.38 25.37
N ILE A 228 2.84 -15.53 24.75
CA ILE A 228 3.15 -15.76 23.33
C ILE A 228 2.32 -14.85 22.43
N GLU A 229 1.03 -14.68 22.73
CA GLU A 229 0.16 -13.76 22.00
C GLU A 229 0.70 -12.33 22.02
N HIS A 230 1.14 -11.85 23.19
CA HIS A 230 1.75 -10.53 23.33
C HIS A 230 3.01 -10.36 22.45
N TYR A 231 3.87 -11.39 22.36
CA TYR A 231 5.02 -11.34 21.45
C TYR A 231 4.61 -11.30 19.98
N ILE A 232 3.55 -12.01 19.59
CA ILE A 232 3.03 -12.01 18.23
C ILE A 232 2.46 -10.63 17.87
N ILE A 233 1.66 -10.03 18.75
CA ILE A 233 1.06 -8.71 18.53
C ILE A 233 2.13 -7.60 18.44
N ASN A 234 3.14 -7.64 19.32
CA ASN A 234 4.27 -6.71 19.23
C ASN A 234 5.04 -6.92 17.91
N SER A 235 5.25 -8.17 17.49
CA SER A 235 5.90 -8.47 16.22
C SER A 235 5.09 -7.95 15.02
N LEU A 236 3.77 -8.05 15.04
CA LEU A 236 2.89 -7.42 14.05
C LEU A 236 3.11 -5.91 13.98
N GLY A 237 3.16 -5.23 15.14
CA GLY A 237 3.45 -3.80 15.22
C GLY A 237 4.78 -3.42 14.59
N ILE A 238 5.86 -4.16 14.89
CA ILE A 238 7.19 -3.91 14.31
C ILE A 238 7.21 -4.16 12.80
N VAL A 239 6.57 -5.24 12.33
CA VAL A 239 6.47 -5.54 10.89
C VAL A 239 5.69 -4.43 10.17
N LEU A 240 4.60 -3.92 10.74
CA LEU A 240 3.84 -2.80 10.17
C LEU A 240 4.70 -1.53 10.03
N VAL A 241 5.51 -1.19 11.03
CA VAL A 241 6.46 -0.06 10.96
C VAL A 241 7.49 -0.30 9.85
N ALA A 242 8.07 -1.49 9.79
CA ALA A 242 9.05 -1.84 8.75
C ALA A 242 8.46 -1.74 7.33
N ILE A 243 7.22 -2.21 7.14
CA ILE A 243 6.48 -2.04 5.87
C ILE A 243 6.33 -0.56 5.52
N GLY A 244 5.90 0.27 6.46
CA GLY A 244 5.72 1.71 6.23
C GLY A 244 7.01 2.40 5.78
N ILE A 245 8.13 2.08 6.42
CA ILE A 245 9.46 2.62 6.07
C ILE A 245 9.86 2.15 4.67
N ILE A 246 9.85 0.83 4.43
CA ILE A 246 10.39 0.25 3.19
C ILE A 246 9.52 0.64 1.98
N VAL A 247 8.19 0.60 2.11
CA VAL A 247 7.27 1.05 1.04
C VAL A 247 7.45 2.53 0.75
N SER A 248 7.61 3.37 1.77
CA SER A 248 7.87 4.81 1.57
C SER A 248 9.18 5.06 0.81
N VAL A 249 10.23 4.32 1.13
CA VAL A 249 11.52 4.37 0.41
C VAL A 249 11.36 3.87 -1.03
N ALA A 250 10.65 2.75 -1.22
CA ALA A 250 10.41 2.14 -2.54
C ALA A 250 9.65 3.07 -3.49
N VAL A 251 8.66 3.80 -2.97
CA VAL A 251 7.86 4.75 -3.75
C VAL A 251 8.67 5.99 -4.10
N ARG A 252 9.39 6.58 -3.12
CA ARG A 252 10.12 7.85 -3.29
C ARG A 252 11.41 7.73 -4.10
N ARG A 253 11.99 6.55 -4.24
CA ARG A 253 13.21 6.38 -5.03
C ARG A 253 12.98 6.72 -6.51
N SER A 254 13.62 7.78 -6.96
CA SER A 254 13.67 8.23 -8.37
C SER A 254 14.53 7.31 -9.24
N ASN A 255 15.42 6.51 -8.65
CA ASN A 255 16.35 5.65 -9.37
C ASN A 255 15.70 4.39 -9.97
N ALA A 256 14.39 4.17 -9.79
CA ALA A 256 13.68 3.19 -10.59
C ALA A 256 13.35 3.83 -11.95
N PRO A 257 13.68 3.18 -13.08
CA PRO A 257 13.81 3.85 -14.37
C PRO A 257 12.45 4.36 -14.80
N ALA A 258 12.24 5.67 -14.66
CA ALA A 258 11.09 6.38 -15.21
C ALA A 258 11.45 7.03 -16.54
N THR A 259 12.31 6.40 -17.34
CA THR A 259 12.58 6.76 -18.74
C THR A 259 13.15 5.56 -19.49
N ALA A 260 12.45 4.42 -19.47
CA ALA A 260 12.42 3.66 -20.71
C ALA A 260 11.63 4.53 -21.70
N LYS A 261 12.29 5.50 -22.33
CA LYS A 261 11.84 5.97 -23.65
C LYS A 261 11.79 4.69 -24.47
N VAL A 262 10.58 4.17 -24.65
CA VAL A 262 10.30 3.19 -25.67
C VAL A 262 10.79 3.85 -26.94
N TYR A 263 11.98 3.44 -27.40
CA TYR A 263 12.39 3.71 -28.76
C TYR A 263 11.32 3.04 -29.61
N VAL A 264 10.40 3.87 -30.10
CA VAL A 264 9.59 3.59 -31.27
C VAL A 264 10.59 3.49 -32.41
N THR A 265 11.23 2.35 -32.53
CA THR A 265 11.98 1.96 -33.71
C THR A 265 11.64 0.51 -33.97
N GLU A 266 10.84 0.34 -35.03
CA GLU A 266 10.89 -0.82 -35.90
C GLU A 266 10.52 -2.17 -35.26
N ARG A 267 9.24 -2.50 -35.42
CA ARG A 267 8.89 -3.78 -36.02
C ARG A 267 7.52 -3.67 -36.69
N CYS A 268 7.55 -3.80 -38.01
CA CYS A 268 6.45 -4.38 -38.79
C CYS A 268 6.02 -5.71 -38.18
#